data_AF-A0A520ITX7-F1
#
_entry.id   AF-A0A520ITX7-F1
#
_cell.length_a   1.000
_cell.length_b   1.000
_cell.length_c   1.000
_cell.angle_alpha   90.00
_cell.angle_beta   90.00
_cell.angle_gamma   90.00
#
_symmetry.space_group_name_H-M   'P 1'
#
loop_
_entity.id
_entity.type
_entity.pdbx_description
1 polymer ?
#
loop_
_entity_poly.entity_id
_entity_poly.type
_entity_poly.pdbx_seq_one_letter_code
_entity_poly.pdbx_strand_id
1 'polypeptide(L)'
;AERDVGLAVPREAHRLERLEFGRIASEFKTLQTMGFPRYRKPDVALGYSFASMWLTSPPPGPNTMKQYFQGNYADQVKAAFQPLYEDNVDAAVLDVGHDKIDAYKLVVLSSAYIMDKESADAIRRYVANGGTVIMTGYSAKADETGKWFDTPLPGRLSDVFGLRTSAFYRSPQPLKMGFAGQTRTGSDGYYEILELDTAKPMATFENTPAKSAAITVNRFGKGKAIYLATAAQPEFIGPLIRSLYADLAIEQGPVTPKGVSARTVEGRTLYVNTTDAPANIAVASGRKDALGTPVTAGKLTLPGYGVALIE
;
A
#
# COMPACT_ATOMS: atom_id res chain seq x y z
N ALA A 1 34.06 16.38 35.46
CA ALA A 1 34.56 15.76 34.22
C ALA A 1 33.40 15.65 33.24
N GLU A 2 32.95 16.79 32.72
CA GLU A 2 32.05 16.83 31.57
C GLU A 2 32.96 16.90 30.34
N ARG A 3 32.90 15.86 29.50
CA ARG A 3 33.47 15.92 28.16
C ARG A 3 32.33 16.08 27.18
N ASP A 4 32.25 17.26 26.59
CA ASP A 4 31.59 17.54 25.33
C ASP A 4 31.91 16.42 24.33
N VAL A 5 30.88 15.72 23.87
CA VAL A 5 30.95 14.86 22.69
C VAL A 5 30.30 15.63 21.54
N GLY A 6 30.91 16.75 21.17
CA GLY A 6 30.65 17.42 19.90
C GLY A 6 31.44 16.71 18.80
N LEU A 7 30.80 15.83 18.03
CA LEU A 7 31.37 15.37 16.76
C LEU A 7 31.52 16.59 15.85
N ALA A 8 32.75 17.07 15.69
CA ALA A 8 33.07 18.11 14.73
C ALA A 8 32.82 17.57 13.32
N VAL A 9 31.68 17.91 12.73
CA VAL A 9 31.41 17.69 11.30
C VAL A 9 32.48 18.45 10.51
N PRO A 10 33.20 17.81 9.56
CA PRO A 10 34.27 18.45 8.81
C PRO A 10 33.77 19.73 8.09
N ARG A 11 34.58 20.80 8.06
CA ARG A 11 34.23 22.09 7.41
C ARG A 11 33.77 21.94 5.94
N GLU A 12 34.25 20.90 5.27
CA GLU A 12 33.90 20.55 3.90
C GLU A 12 32.48 19.97 3.77
N ALA A 13 32.04 19.12 4.71
CA ALA A 13 30.67 18.63 4.79
C ALA A 13 29.69 19.80 4.96
N HIS A 14 30.00 20.75 5.85
CA HIS A 14 29.20 21.98 6.01
C HIS A 14 29.14 22.85 4.75
N ARG A 15 30.14 22.79 3.88
CA ARG A 15 30.12 23.52 2.60
C ARG A 15 29.19 22.84 1.61
N LEU A 16 29.24 21.51 1.51
CA LEU A 16 28.37 20.72 0.64
C LEU A 16 26.90 20.88 1.05
N GLU A 17 26.60 20.76 2.34
CA GLU A 17 25.25 21.01 2.89
C GLU A 17 24.73 22.40 2.51
N ARG A 18 25.55 23.46 2.67
CA ARG A 18 25.14 24.83 2.28
C ARG A 18 24.84 24.96 0.79
N LEU A 19 25.59 24.28 -0.08
CA LEU A 19 25.33 24.29 -1.52
C LEU A 19 24.02 23.58 -1.86
N GLU A 20 23.74 22.45 -1.21
CA GLU A 20 22.50 21.69 -1.38
C GLU A 20 21.28 22.50 -0.93
N PHE A 21 21.32 23.10 0.26
CA PHE A 21 20.24 23.99 0.72
C PHE A 21 20.06 25.20 -0.18
N GLY A 22 21.16 25.79 -0.69
CA GLY A 22 21.11 26.88 -1.66
C GLY A 22 20.40 26.47 -2.96
N ARG A 23 20.68 25.26 -3.46
CA ARG A 23 20.00 24.68 -4.63
C ARG A 23 18.50 24.46 -4.35
N ILE A 24 18.16 23.81 -3.25
CA ILE A 24 16.76 23.56 -2.85
C ILE A 24 15.97 24.87 -2.76
N ALA A 25 16.54 25.91 -2.12
CA ALA A 25 15.89 27.21 -2.00
C ALA A 25 15.65 27.86 -3.38
N SER A 26 16.61 27.76 -4.30
CA SER A 26 16.46 28.26 -5.67
C SER A 26 15.38 27.50 -6.44
N GLU A 27 15.36 26.17 -6.35
CA GLU A 27 14.34 25.33 -7.00
C GLU A 27 12.95 25.63 -6.44
N PHE A 28 12.81 25.76 -5.11
CA PHE A 28 11.53 26.12 -4.47
C PHE A 28 11.04 27.50 -4.90
N LYS A 29 11.94 28.48 -5.04
CA LYS A 29 11.59 29.81 -5.58
C LYS A 29 11.05 29.74 -7.00
N THR A 30 11.55 28.81 -7.83
CA THR A 30 11.02 28.54 -9.16
C THR A 30 9.66 27.85 -9.09
N LEU A 31 9.52 26.83 -8.23
CA LEU A 31 8.32 25.98 -8.14
C LEU A 31 7.12 26.65 -7.47
N GLN A 32 7.32 27.68 -6.64
CA GLN A 32 6.25 28.29 -5.84
C GLN A 32 5.06 28.84 -6.66
N THR A 33 5.26 29.15 -7.95
CA THR A 33 4.20 29.64 -8.85
C THR A 33 3.68 28.56 -9.81
N MET A 34 4.08 27.30 -9.63
CA MET A 34 3.85 26.20 -10.58
C MET A 34 2.87 25.13 -10.04
N GLY A 35 1.88 25.54 -9.26
CA GLY A 35 0.82 24.65 -8.77
C GLY A 35 1.16 23.87 -7.48
N PHE A 36 2.17 24.32 -6.73
CA PHE A 36 2.53 23.77 -5.42
C PHE A 36 1.97 24.63 -4.27
N PRO A 37 1.55 24.02 -3.13
CA PRO A 37 1.49 22.58 -2.89
C PRO A 37 0.40 21.91 -3.74
N ARG A 38 0.68 20.70 -4.22
CA ARG A 38 -0.31 19.90 -4.95
C ARG A 38 -1.35 19.36 -3.98
N TYR A 39 -2.60 19.81 -4.11
CA TYR A 39 -3.73 19.22 -3.40
C TYR A 39 -4.19 17.94 -4.10
N ARG A 40 -4.36 16.86 -3.34
CA ARG A 40 -4.67 15.53 -3.85
C ARG A 40 -6.14 15.19 -3.64
N LYS A 41 -6.71 14.42 -4.57
CA LYS A 41 -8.00 13.73 -4.44
C LYS A 41 -7.77 12.23 -4.69
N PRO A 42 -7.22 11.49 -3.72
CA PRO A 42 -6.90 10.09 -3.89
C PRO A 42 -8.19 9.26 -4.04
N ASP A 43 -8.21 8.36 -5.03
CA ASP A 43 -9.30 7.40 -5.23
C ASP A 43 -9.15 6.13 -4.36
N VAL A 44 -7.94 5.90 -3.84
CA VAL A 44 -7.58 4.70 -3.08
C VAL A 44 -7.14 5.10 -1.67
N ALA A 45 -7.53 4.28 -0.70
CA ALA A 45 -7.09 4.42 0.68
C ALA A 45 -6.60 3.11 1.28
N LEU A 46 -5.65 3.23 2.20
CA LEU A 46 -5.08 2.15 3.00
C LEU A 46 -5.47 2.34 4.46
N GLY A 47 -6.03 1.30 5.08
CA GLY A 47 -6.27 1.31 6.52
C GLY A 47 -4.96 1.13 7.29
N TYR A 48 -4.71 1.98 8.28
CA TYR A 48 -3.60 1.86 9.21
C TYR A 48 -4.06 2.02 10.66
N SER A 49 -3.71 1.06 11.51
CA SER A 49 -4.09 1.03 12.92
C SER A 49 -2.86 0.95 13.81
N PHE A 50 -2.66 1.97 14.63
CA PHE A 50 -1.62 1.94 15.67
C PHE A 50 -1.86 0.83 16.70
N ALA A 51 -3.13 0.51 17.00
CA ALA A 51 -3.48 -0.58 17.89
C ALA A 51 -3.07 -1.94 17.28
N SER A 52 -3.35 -2.16 15.99
CA SER A 52 -2.87 -3.36 15.29
C SER A 52 -1.35 -3.42 15.22
N MET A 53 -0.68 -2.29 14.99
CA MET A 53 0.79 -2.21 15.01
C MET A 53 1.35 -2.63 16.37
N TRP A 54 0.82 -2.06 17.46
CA TRP A 54 1.29 -2.33 18.82
C TRP A 54 1.09 -3.80 19.19
N LEU A 55 -0.09 -4.36 18.93
CA LEU A 55 -0.41 -5.74 19.31
C LEU A 55 0.38 -6.78 18.52
N THR A 56 0.71 -6.48 17.26
CA THR A 56 1.46 -7.41 16.39
C THR A 56 2.97 -7.25 16.49
N SER A 57 3.45 -6.12 17.02
CA SER A 57 4.87 -5.81 17.25
C SER A 57 5.13 -5.35 18.69
N PRO A 58 4.86 -6.20 19.71
CA PRO A 58 5.05 -5.82 21.11
C PRO A 58 6.54 -5.58 21.41
N PRO A 59 6.88 -4.66 22.33
CA PRO A 59 8.26 -4.41 22.72
C PRO A 59 8.91 -5.66 23.31
N PRO A 60 10.24 -5.81 23.20
CA PRO A 60 10.97 -6.91 23.83
C PRO A 60 10.70 -6.95 25.33
N GLY A 61 10.27 -8.10 25.84
CA GLY A 61 9.94 -8.29 27.24
C GLY A 61 9.56 -9.75 27.50
N PRO A 62 9.29 -10.13 28.76
CA PRO A 62 8.80 -11.47 29.08
C PRO A 62 7.38 -11.64 28.53
N ASN A 63 7.27 -11.88 27.23
CA ASN A 63 6.01 -12.18 26.59
C ASN A 63 5.82 -13.70 26.65
N THR A 64 4.93 -14.14 27.54
CA THR A 64 4.59 -15.56 27.70
C THR A 64 3.58 -16.05 26.66
N MET A 65 3.05 -15.15 25.82
CA MET A 65 2.12 -15.50 24.75
C MET A 65 2.86 -15.88 23.46
N LYS A 66 2.47 -17.02 22.88
CA LYS A 66 2.94 -17.44 21.56
C LYS A 66 2.53 -16.38 20.51
N GLN A 67 3.51 -15.86 19.79
CA GLN A 67 3.27 -14.88 18.73
C GLN A 67 2.66 -15.59 17.50
N TYR A 68 1.35 -15.44 17.31
CA TYR A 68 0.61 -16.02 16.17
C TYR A 68 0.79 -15.20 14.89
N PHE A 69 0.89 -13.88 15.04
CA PHE A 69 1.22 -12.98 13.94
C PHE A 69 2.72 -13.02 13.69
N GLN A 70 3.14 -13.74 12.65
CA GLN A 70 4.54 -13.91 12.29
C GLN A 70 4.78 -13.11 11.00
N GLY A 71 5.06 -11.83 11.17
CA GLY A 71 5.27 -10.83 10.13
C GLY A 71 5.34 -9.44 10.76
N ASN A 72 5.53 -8.41 9.94
CA ASN A 72 5.49 -7.01 10.38
C ASN A 72 4.26 -6.32 9.78
N TYR A 73 3.40 -5.74 10.63
CA TYR A 73 2.17 -5.07 10.18
C TYR A 73 2.45 -3.89 9.25
N ALA A 74 3.43 -3.04 9.61
CA ALA A 74 3.79 -1.88 8.79
C ALA A 74 4.33 -2.31 7.41
N ASP A 75 5.10 -3.39 7.34
CA ASP A 75 5.60 -3.90 6.05
C ASP A 75 4.49 -4.47 5.17
N GLN A 76 3.45 -5.04 5.76
CA GLN A 76 2.27 -5.47 5.01
C GLN A 76 1.44 -4.30 4.47
N VAL A 77 1.30 -3.21 5.24
CA VAL A 77 0.69 -1.98 4.73
C VAL A 77 1.54 -1.37 3.61
N LYS A 78 2.87 -1.37 3.75
CA LYS A 78 3.79 -0.94 2.67
C LYS A 78 3.66 -1.82 1.44
N ALA A 79 3.50 -3.14 1.59
CA ALA A 79 3.30 -4.05 0.46
C ALA A 79 2.03 -3.74 -0.33
N ALA A 80 0.95 -3.33 0.35
CA ALA A 80 -0.28 -2.88 -0.30
C ALA A 80 -0.16 -1.47 -0.91
N PHE A 81 0.67 -0.59 -0.33
CA PHE A 81 0.96 0.73 -0.89
C PHE A 81 1.88 0.68 -2.11
N GLN A 82 2.85 -0.24 -2.13
CA GLN A 82 3.86 -0.37 -3.17
C GLN A 82 3.31 -0.34 -4.60
N PRO A 83 2.28 -1.13 -4.99
CA PRO A 83 1.75 -1.07 -6.36
C PRO A 83 1.16 0.30 -6.71
N LEU A 84 0.50 0.97 -5.76
CA LEU A 84 -0.04 2.33 -5.98
C LEU A 84 1.09 3.35 -6.17
N TYR A 85 2.16 3.21 -5.37
CA TYR A 85 3.34 4.05 -5.49
C TYR A 85 4.05 3.87 -6.84
N GLU A 86 4.28 2.62 -7.25
CA GLU A 86 4.91 2.26 -8.53
C GLU A 86 4.08 2.72 -9.73
N ASP A 87 2.75 2.64 -9.63
CA ASP A 87 1.82 3.05 -10.69
C ASP A 87 1.51 4.56 -10.63
N ASN A 88 2.18 5.31 -9.76
CA ASN A 88 2.00 6.75 -9.57
C ASN A 88 0.56 7.18 -9.24
N VAL A 89 -0.17 6.32 -8.53
CA VAL A 89 -1.53 6.57 -8.03
C VAL A 89 -1.43 7.24 -6.65
N ASP A 90 -2.18 8.33 -6.45
CA ASP A 90 -2.30 8.95 -5.13
C ASP A 90 -3.15 8.07 -4.20
N ALA A 91 -2.64 7.83 -2.99
CA ALA A 91 -3.35 7.08 -1.96
C ALA A 91 -3.41 7.85 -0.64
N ALA A 92 -4.51 7.67 0.10
CA ALA A 92 -4.65 8.11 1.48
C ALA A 92 -4.30 6.98 2.46
N VAL A 93 -3.91 7.34 3.68
CA VAL A 93 -3.79 6.42 4.81
C VAL A 93 -4.78 6.87 5.87
N LEU A 94 -5.63 5.96 6.35
CA LEU A 94 -6.81 6.28 7.14
C LEU A 94 -6.90 5.44 8.41
N ASP A 95 -7.53 5.99 9.42
CA ASP A 95 -8.22 5.24 10.47
C ASP A 95 -9.64 4.93 10.01
N VAL A 96 -9.92 3.67 9.67
CA VAL A 96 -11.17 3.24 9.02
C VAL A 96 -12.41 3.46 9.88
N GLY A 97 -12.27 3.43 11.21
CA GLY A 97 -13.38 3.66 12.14
C GLY A 97 -13.72 5.14 12.32
N HIS A 98 -12.77 6.04 12.04
CA HIS A 98 -12.85 7.45 12.41
C HIS A 98 -12.77 8.42 11.22
N ASP A 99 -12.27 7.97 10.07
CA ASP A 99 -12.19 8.76 8.84
C ASP A 99 -13.35 8.48 7.87
N LYS A 100 -13.57 9.43 6.95
CA LYS A 100 -14.57 9.30 5.88
C LYS A 100 -14.07 8.39 4.77
N ILE A 101 -14.38 7.10 4.86
CA ILE A 101 -13.96 6.10 3.86
C ILE A 101 -14.84 6.10 2.59
N ASP A 102 -15.99 6.76 2.60
CA ASP A 102 -16.95 6.84 1.49
C ASP A 102 -16.49 7.73 0.32
N ALA A 103 -15.45 8.55 0.54
CA ALA A 103 -14.82 9.35 -0.50
C ALA A 103 -13.93 8.54 -1.46
N TYR A 104 -13.64 7.27 -1.14
CA TYR A 104 -12.70 6.44 -1.88
C TYR A 104 -13.42 5.38 -2.71
N LYS A 105 -12.85 5.06 -3.88
CA LYS A 105 -13.34 3.98 -4.74
C LYS A 105 -12.86 2.60 -4.26
N LEU A 106 -11.67 2.57 -3.66
CA LEU A 106 -11.04 1.37 -3.12
C LEU A 106 -10.46 1.64 -1.72
N VAL A 107 -10.78 0.77 -0.76
CA VAL A 107 -10.17 0.73 0.58
C VAL A 107 -9.45 -0.60 0.75
N VAL A 108 -8.18 -0.58 1.19
CA VAL A 108 -7.36 -1.78 1.38
C VAL A 108 -6.99 -1.92 2.86
N LEU A 109 -7.33 -3.07 3.45
CA LEU A 109 -7.08 -3.43 4.84
C LEU A 109 -6.09 -4.58 4.88
N SER A 110 -4.81 -4.25 5.06
CA SER A 110 -3.72 -5.21 5.12
C SER A 110 -3.47 -5.63 6.55
N SER A 111 -3.73 -6.90 6.88
CA SER A 111 -3.51 -7.46 8.22
C SER A 111 -4.09 -6.57 9.34
N ALA A 112 -5.31 -6.06 9.13
CA ALA A 112 -6.02 -5.20 10.08
C ALA A 112 -6.45 -6.04 11.29
N TYR A 113 -5.50 -6.40 12.13
CA TYR A 113 -5.61 -7.45 13.13
C TYR A 113 -6.69 -7.16 14.18
N ILE A 114 -6.71 -5.92 14.65
CA ILE A 114 -7.77 -5.40 15.52
C ILE A 114 -8.89 -4.84 14.63
N MET A 115 -10.12 -5.24 14.93
CA MET A 115 -11.33 -4.74 14.28
C MET A 115 -12.34 -4.31 15.34
N ASP A 116 -12.37 -3.02 15.64
CA ASP A 116 -13.40 -2.48 16.53
C ASP A 116 -14.78 -2.46 15.85
N LYS A 117 -15.81 -2.13 16.63
CA LYS A 117 -17.18 -2.09 16.14
C LYS A 117 -17.37 -0.97 15.11
N GLU A 118 -16.77 0.18 15.35
CA GLU A 118 -16.88 1.39 14.54
C GLU A 118 -16.33 1.16 13.13
N SER A 119 -15.15 0.55 13.03
CA SER A 119 -14.49 0.14 11.78
C SER A 119 -15.29 -0.91 11.04
N ALA A 120 -15.78 -1.95 11.73
CA ALA A 120 -16.60 -2.97 11.11
C ALA A 120 -17.91 -2.39 10.53
N ASP A 121 -18.58 -1.52 11.29
CA ASP A 121 -19.80 -0.86 10.84
C ASP A 121 -19.51 0.14 9.70
N ALA A 122 -18.37 0.83 9.73
CA ALA A 122 -17.94 1.70 8.64
C ALA A 122 -17.71 0.91 7.34
N ILE A 123 -16.96 -0.20 7.40
CA ILE A 123 -16.72 -1.09 6.25
C ILE A 123 -18.05 -1.61 5.70
N ARG A 124 -18.93 -2.09 6.58
CA ARG A 124 -20.27 -2.58 6.18
C ARG A 124 -21.06 -1.51 5.42
N ARG A 125 -21.14 -0.30 5.96
CA ARG A 125 -21.85 0.82 5.30
C ARG A 125 -21.20 1.20 3.97
N TYR A 126 -19.87 1.30 3.95
CA TYR A 126 -19.10 1.64 2.75
C TYR A 126 -19.36 0.66 1.61
N VAL A 127 -19.24 -0.65 1.86
CA VAL A 127 -19.49 -1.67 0.84
C VAL A 127 -20.97 -1.69 0.45
N ALA A 128 -21.90 -1.61 1.41
CA ALA A 128 -23.33 -1.58 1.11
C ALA A 128 -23.71 -0.43 0.17
N ASN A 129 -23.03 0.71 0.27
CA ASN A 129 -23.26 1.91 -0.52
C ASN A 129 -22.53 1.95 -1.88
N GLY A 130 -21.73 0.93 -2.21
CA GLY A 130 -21.06 0.85 -3.53
C GLY A 130 -19.54 0.80 -3.46
N GLY A 131 -18.96 0.93 -2.27
CA GLY A 131 -17.53 0.84 -2.05
C GLY A 131 -16.95 -0.54 -2.39
N THR A 132 -15.69 -0.55 -2.81
CA THR A 132 -14.91 -1.79 -2.92
C THR A 132 -13.86 -1.85 -1.82
N VAL A 133 -13.84 -2.94 -1.06
CA VAL A 133 -12.86 -3.19 -0.01
C VAL A 133 -12.03 -4.44 -0.32
N ILE A 134 -10.73 -4.38 -0.10
CA ILE A 134 -9.86 -5.55 0.01
C ILE A 134 -9.48 -5.74 1.47
N MET A 135 -9.61 -6.95 2.01
CA MET A 135 -9.07 -7.32 3.31
C MET A 135 -8.18 -8.55 3.17
N THR A 136 -7.01 -8.55 3.80
CA THR A 136 -6.09 -9.68 3.74
C THR A 136 -6.23 -10.59 4.95
N GLY A 137 -5.61 -11.77 4.89
CA GLY A 137 -5.43 -12.65 6.04
C GLY A 137 -4.74 -11.92 7.20
N TYR A 138 -4.83 -12.51 8.38
CA TYR A 138 -4.53 -11.88 9.68
C TYR A 138 -5.46 -10.73 10.10
N SER A 139 -6.44 -10.35 9.29
CA SER A 139 -7.37 -9.27 9.68
C SER A 139 -8.49 -9.76 10.60
N ALA A 140 -9.03 -8.84 11.40
CA ALA A 140 -10.16 -9.00 12.29
C ALA A 140 -10.07 -10.25 13.18
N LYS A 141 -8.90 -10.48 13.79
CA LYS A 141 -8.66 -11.58 14.74
C LYS A 141 -9.12 -11.25 16.14
N ALA A 142 -9.00 -9.97 16.52
CA ALA A 142 -9.34 -9.49 17.83
C ALA A 142 -10.21 -8.23 17.79
N ASP A 143 -10.97 -8.02 18.86
CA ASP A 143 -11.69 -6.79 19.14
C ASP A 143 -10.76 -5.68 19.66
N GLU A 144 -11.33 -4.52 19.94
CA GLU A 144 -10.65 -3.34 20.46
C GLU A 144 -9.92 -3.56 21.80
N THR A 145 -10.30 -4.61 22.55
CA THR A 145 -9.66 -4.98 23.83
C THR A 145 -8.55 -6.01 23.65
N GLY A 146 -8.27 -6.43 22.42
CA GLY A 146 -7.30 -7.47 22.10
C GLY A 146 -7.81 -8.89 22.35
N LYS A 147 -9.11 -9.06 22.62
CA LYS A 147 -9.72 -10.39 22.79
C LYS A 147 -10.11 -10.95 21.44
N TRP A 148 -9.89 -12.24 21.26
CA TRP A 148 -10.36 -12.93 20.06
C TRP A 148 -11.87 -12.91 20.00
N PHE A 149 -12.41 -12.77 18.80
CA PHE A 149 -13.86 -12.86 18.60
C PHE A 149 -14.38 -14.24 19.01
N ASP A 150 -15.55 -14.24 19.65
CA ASP A 150 -16.38 -15.42 19.91
C ASP A 150 -17.27 -15.79 18.70
N THR A 151 -17.15 -15.04 17.60
CA THR A 151 -17.81 -15.26 16.32
C THR A 151 -16.81 -15.79 15.27
N PRO A 152 -17.29 -16.45 14.21
CA PRO A 152 -16.43 -16.87 13.11
C PRO A 152 -15.62 -15.69 12.54
N LEU A 153 -14.34 -15.94 12.23
CA LEU A 153 -13.47 -14.95 11.58
C LEU A 153 -13.92 -14.69 10.13
N PRO A 154 -13.85 -13.47 9.58
CA PRO A 154 -13.23 -12.25 10.11
C PRO A 154 -14.13 -11.43 11.06
N GLY A 155 -14.72 -12.08 12.05
CA GLY A 155 -15.39 -11.46 13.19
C GLY A 155 -16.70 -10.85 12.76
N ARG A 156 -16.83 -9.54 13.01
CA ARG A 156 -18.04 -8.74 12.72
C ARG A 156 -18.40 -8.62 11.22
N LEU A 157 -17.60 -9.21 10.33
CA LEU A 157 -17.63 -8.98 8.88
C LEU A 157 -17.80 -10.26 8.02
N SER A 158 -18.07 -11.43 8.62
CA SER A 158 -18.25 -12.68 7.86
C SER A 158 -19.35 -12.60 6.80
N ASP A 159 -20.46 -11.91 7.08
CA ASP A 159 -21.55 -11.70 6.12
C ASP A 159 -21.19 -10.68 5.02
N VAL A 160 -20.42 -9.64 5.37
CA VAL A 160 -19.92 -8.66 4.39
C VAL A 160 -18.98 -9.33 3.38
N PHE A 161 -18.04 -10.15 3.86
CA PHE A 161 -17.11 -10.89 3.00
C PHE A 161 -17.67 -12.20 2.48
N GLY A 162 -18.86 -12.64 2.93
CA GLY A 162 -19.53 -13.85 2.45
C GLY A 162 -18.75 -15.13 2.73
N LEU A 163 -17.97 -15.17 3.81
CA LEU A 163 -17.05 -16.27 4.13
C LEU A 163 -16.75 -16.34 5.62
N ARG A 164 -16.16 -17.45 6.03
CA ARG A 164 -15.50 -17.60 7.33
C ARG A 164 -14.13 -18.24 7.21
N THR A 165 -13.21 -17.91 8.12
CA THR A 165 -11.91 -18.62 8.24
C THR A 165 -12.11 -19.88 9.08
N SER A 166 -11.83 -21.04 8.48
CA SER A 166 -11.92 -22.35 9.14
C SER A 166 -10.65 -22.69 9.91
N ALA A 167 -9.50 -22.45 9.27
CA ALA A 167 -8.18 -22.74 9.83
C ALA A 167 -7.15 -21.78 9.22
N PHE A 168 -5.95 -21.75 9.79
CA PHE A 168 -4.82 -21.06 9.21
C PHE A 168 -3.55 -21.88 9.44
N TYR A 169 -2.67 -21.86 8.44
CA TYR A 169 -1.48 -22.68 8.41
C TYR A 169 -0.30 -21.87 7.87
N ARG A 170 0.89 -22.45 8.01
CA ARG A 170 2.09 -21.96 7.34
C ARG A 170 2.65 -23.07 6.47
N SER A 171 2.78 -22.79 5.18
CA SER A 171 3.51 -23.65 4.25
C SER A 171 5.01 -23.54 4.52
N PRO A 172 5.78 -24.65 4.46
CA PRO A 172 7.24 -24.61 4.54
C PRO A 172 7.89 -24.01 3.28
N GLN A 173 7.13 -23.91 2.18
CA GLN A 173 7.54 -23.27 0.94
C GLN A 173 6.72 -22.00 0.72
N PRO A 174 7.27 -20.96 0.07
CA PRO A 174 6.48 -19.79 -0.29
C PRO A 174 5.24 -20.16 -1.10
N LEU A 175 4.12 -19.47 -0.86
CA LEU A 175 2.86 -19.77 -1.52
C LEU A 175 2.93 -19.50 -3.02
N LYS A 176 2.19 -20.27 -3.80
CA LYS A 176 1.99 -20.07 -5.24
C LYS A 176 0.52 -19.86 -5.51
N MET A 177 0.21 -18.87 -6.34
CA MET A 177 -1.16 -18.51 -6.71
C MET A 177 -1.22 -18.15 -8.19
N GLY A 178 -2.15 -18.78 -8.90
CA GLY A 178 -2.56 -18.38 -10.24
C GLY A 178 -3.61 -17.29 -10.18
N PHE A 179 -3.34 -16.12 -10.76
CA PHE A 179 -4.29 -15.02 -10.85
C PHE A 179 -4.09 -14.21 -12.13
N ALA A 180 -5.19 -13.81 -12.78
CA ALA A 180 -5.17 -13.06 -14.04
C ALA A 180 -4.27 -13.71 -15.13
N GLY A 181 -4.34 -15.04 -15.25
CA GLY A 181 -3.59 -15.82 -16.26
C GLY A 181 -2.09 -16.00 -15.97
N GLN A 182 -1.62 -15.61 -14.79
CA GLN A 182 -0.21 -15.73 -14.40
C GLN A 182 -0.06 -16.32 -13.00
N THR A 183 0.82 -17.32 -12.87
CA THR A 183 1.22 -17.87 -11.58
C THR A 183 2.34 -17.02 -10.99
N ARG A 184 2.18 -16.64 -9.72
CA ARG A 184 3.19 -15.93 -8.94
C ARG A 184 3.52 -16.69 -7.66
N THR A 185 4.75 -16.52 -7.20
CA THR A 185 5.23 -17.07 -5.93
C THR A 185 5.42 -15.91 -4.95
N GLY A 186 4.86 -16.03 -3.76
CA GLY A 186 5.01 -15.04 -2.70
C GLY A 186 6.35 -15.14 -1.97
N SER A 187 6.49 -14.39 -0.90
CA SER A 187 7.61 -14.39 0.04
C SER A 187 7.29 -15.03 1.39
N ASP A 188 6.01 -15.19 1.73
CA ASP A 188 5.54 -15.77 2.98
C ASP A 188 4.64 -17.00 2.77
N GLY A 189 4.72 -17.93 3.73
CA GLY A 189 4.00 -19.20 3.73
C GLY A 189 2.65 -19.19 4.43
N TYR A 190 2.24 -18.09 5.09
CA TYR A 190 0.99 -18.03 5.84
C TYR A 190 -0.23 -18.01 4.92
N TYR A 191 -1.22 -18.85 5.19
CA TYR A 191 -2.50 -18.82 4.50
C TYR A 191 -3.65 -19.22 5.43
N GLU A 192 -4.84 -18.79 5.04
CA GLU A 192 -6.10 -19.12 5.68
C GLU A 192 -6.90 -20.09 4.81
N ILE A 193 -7.51 -21.09 5.44
CA ILE A 193 -8.54 -21.94 4.82
C ILE A 193 -9.87 -21.23 4.98
N LEU A 194 -10.50 -20.90 3.85
CA LEU A 194 -11.78 -20.22 3.81
C LEU A 194 -12.91 -21.21 3.56
N GLU A 195 -13.98 -21.07 4.31
CA GLU A 195 -15.27 -21.65 4.00
C GLU A 195 -16.17 -20.55 3.44
N LEU A 196 -16.59 -20.72 2.19
CA LEU A 196 -17.35 -19.72 1.46
C LEU A 196 -18.84 -19.94 1.70
N ASP A 197 -19.56 -18.83 1.88
CA ASP A 197 -21.01 -18.77 1.88
C ASP A 197 -21.48 -18.10 0.58
N THR A 198 -21.68 -16.78 0.59
CA THR A 198 -22.06 -16.02 -0.62
C THR A 198 -20.87 -15.60 -1.48
N ALA A 199 -19.65 -15.66 -0.93
CA ALA A 199 -18.43 -15.32 -1.66
C ALA A 199 -18.11 -16.33 -2.76
N LYS A 200 -17.49 -15.83 -3.84
CA LYS A 200 -17.02 -16.65 -4.95
C LYS A 200 -15.49 -16.61 -5.04
N PRO A 201 -14.82 -17.74 -5.30
CA PRO A 201 -13.38 -17.74 -5.49
C PRO A 201 -13.01 -17.05 -6.81
N MET A 202 -11.99 -16.20 -6.77
CA MET A 202 -11.34 -15.59 -7.94
C MET A 202 -9.99 -16.23 -8.25
N ALA A 203 -9.33 -16.79 -7.24
CA ALA A 203 -8.05 -17.49 -7.35
C ALA A 203 -7.95 -18.61 -6.30
N THR A 204 -7.08 -19.57 -6.55
CA THR A 204 -6.77 -20.65 -5.59
C THR A 204 -5.26 -20.77 -5.40
N PHE A 205 -4.83 -21.18 -4.22
CA PHE A 205 -3.44 -21.57 -4.01
C PHE A 205 -3.13 -22.84 -4.81
N GLU A 206 -1.92 -22.92 -5.34
CA GLU A 206 -1.47 -24.05 -6.17
C GLU A 206 -0.69 -25.10 -5.38
N ASN A 207 -0.11 -24.71 -4.23
CA ASN A 207 0.79 -25.53 -3.44
C ASN A 207 0.35 -25.69 -1.97
N THR A 208 -0.96 -25.75 -1.73
CA THR A 208 -1.54 -26.10 -0.44
C THR A 208 -2.00 -27.57 -0.42
N PRO A 209 -2.01 -28.26 0.74
CA PRO A 209 -2.38 -29.68 0.82
C PRO A 209 -3.77 -30.01 0.24
N ALA A 210 -4.69 -29.07 0.34
CA ALA A 210 -6.01 -29.11 -0.29
C ALA A 210 -6.23 -27.84 -1.12
N LYS A 211 -7.03 -27.95 -2.19
CA LYS A 211 -7.40 -26.80 -3.03
C LYS A 211 -8.16 -25.78 -2.19
N SER A 212 -7.54 -24.62 -1.99
CA SER A 212 -8.05 -23.56 -1.10
C SER A 212 -8.15 -22.25 -1.86
N ALA A 213 -9.24 -21.50 -1.63
CA ALA A 213 -9.43 -20.19 -2.23
C ALA A 213 -8.36 -19.21 -1.71
N ALA A 214 -7.64 -18.56 -2.62
CA ALA A 214 -6.62 -17.57 -2.30
C ALA A 214 -7.17 -16.14 -2.38
N ILE A 215 -8.02 -15.87 -3.37
CA ILE A 215 -8.75 -14.60 -3.50
C ILE A 215 -10.23 -14.93 -3.63
N THR A 216 -11.08 -14.21 -2.91
CA THR A 216 -12.53 -14.33 -3.01
C THR A 216 -13.16 -12.96 -3.21
N VAL A 217 -14.36 -12.92 -3.78
CA VAL A 217 -15.18 -11.73 -3.89
C VAL A 217 -16.61 -12.03 -3.47
N ASN A 218 -17.17 -11.16 -2.64
CA ASN A 218 -18.57 -11.13 -2.31
C ASN A 218 -19.20 -9.81 -2.78
N ARG A 219 -20.44 -9.87 -3.27
CA ARG A 219 -21.24 -8.66 -3.51
C ARG A 219 -22.07 -8.42 -2.25
N PHE A 220 -21.95 -7.23 -1.68
CA PHE A 220 -22.69 -6.85 -0.48
C PHE A 220 -23.31 -5.46 -0.68
N GLY A 221 -24.64 -5.39 -0.65
CA GLY A 221 -25.36 -4.21 -1.13
C GLY A 221 -24.97 -3.86 -2.57
N LYS A 222 -24.50 -2.63 -2.79
CA LYS A 222 -24.09 -2.12 -4.10
C LYS A 222 -22.60 -2.35 -4.43
N GLY A 223 -21.79 -2.73 -3.44
CA GLY A 223 -20.34 -2.80 -3.55
C GLY A 223 -19.76 -4.22 -3.62
N LYS A 224 -18.45 -4.31 -3.42
CA LYS A 224 -17.68 -5.56 -3.45
C LYS A 224 -16.78 -5.67 -2.21
N ALA A 225 -16.80 -6.83 -1.56
CA ALA A 225 -15.86 -7.19 -0.50
C ALA A 225 -14.94 -8.31 -0.99
N ILE A 226 -13.64 -8.06 -1.04
CA ILE A 226 -12.64 -8.95 -1.60
C ILE A 226 -11.71 -9.42 -0.48
N TYR A 227 -11.51 -10.73 -0.33
CA TYR A 227 -10.60 -11.27 0.68
C TYR A 227 -9.41 -11.97 0.04
N LEU A 228 -8.19 -11.59 0.46
CA LEU A 228 -6.95 -12.27 0.12
C LEU A 228 -6.55 -13.18 1.29
N ALA A 229 -6.62 -14.50 1.13
CA ALA A 229 -6.48 -15.50 2.18
C ALA A 229 -5.03 -15.73 2.66
N THR A 230 -4.18 -14.70 2.62
CA THR A 230 -2.78 -14.70 3.05
C THR A 230 -2.39 -13.27 3.48
N ALA A 231 -1.18 -13.09 4.00
CA ALA A 231 -0.60 -11.78 4.26
C ALA A 231 -0.57 -10.90 3.00
N ALA A 232 -0.50 -9.58 3.18
CA ALA A 232 -0.29 -8.66 2.06
C ALA A 232 1.14 -8.82 1.55
N GLN A 233 1.29 -9.49 0.41
CA GLN A 233 2.57 -9.72 -0.28
C GLN A 233 2.54 -9.02 -1.64
N PRO A 234 3.57 -8.26 -2.06
CA PRO A 234 3.55 -7.49 -3.30
C PRO A 234 3.17 -8.32 -4.53
N GLU A 235 3.60 -9.58 -4.59
CA GLU A 235 3.35 -10.52 -5.67
C GLU A 235 1.86 -10.90 -5.80
N PHE A 236 1.07 -10.76 -4.72
CA PHE A 236 -0.34 -11.11 -4.70
C PHE A 236 -1.24 -9.88 -4.64
N ILE A 237 -0.96 -8.95 -3.72
CA ILE A 237 -1.77 -7.75 -3.52
C ILE A 237 -1.64 -6.77 -4.69
N GLY A 238 -0.46 -6.69 -5.31
CA GLY A 238 -0.20 -5.80 -6.45
C GLY A 238 -1.06 -6.13 -7.67
N PRO A 239 -1.00 -7.36 -8.21
CA PRO A 239 -1.89 -7.78 -9.29
C PRO A 239 -3.37 -7.67 -8.94
N LEU A 240 -3.76 -7.95 -7.69
CA LEU A 240 -5.15 -7.80 -7.24
C LEU A 240 -5.61 -6.34 -7.31
N ILE A 241 -4.85 -5.39 -6.76
CA ILE A 241 -5.17 -3.96 -6.83
C ILE A 241 -5.26 -3.49 -8.28
N ARG A 242 -4.26 -3.82 -9.11
CA ARG A 242 -4.23 -3.43 -10.54
C ARG A 242 -5.40 -4.00 -11.33
N SER A 243 -5.89 -5.19 -10.98
CA SER A 243 -7.07 -5.79 -11.63
C SER A 243 -8.36 -4.99 -11.44
N LEU A 244 -8.39 -4.10 -10.43
CA LEU A 244 -9.56 -3.28 -10.11
C LEU A 244 -9.55 -1.90 -10.77
N TYR A 245 -8.44 -1.48 -11.38
CA TYR A 245 -8.32 -0.10 -11.89
C TYR A 245 -9.36 0.24 -12.95
N ALA A 246 -9.56 -0.64 -13.94
CA ALA A 246 -10.56 -0.41 -14.99
C ALA A 246 -11.98 -0.42 -14.41
N ASP A 247 -12.31 -1.43 -13.60
CA ASP A 247 -13.63 -1.60 -12.97
C ASP A 247 -14.03 -0.43 -12.07
N LEU A 248 -13.05 0.18 -11.40
CA LEU A 248 -13.25 1.30 -10.47
C LEU A 248 -12.91 2.65 -11.09
N ALA A 249 -12.55 2.71 -12.38
CA ALA A 249 -12.05 3.92 -13.03
C ALA A 249 -10.97 4.64 -12.18
N ILE A 250 -10.02 3.89 -11.64
CA ILE A 250 -8.82 4.42 -10.97
C ILE A 250 -7.80 4.68 -12.07
N GLU A 251 -7.42 5.95 -12.22
CA GLU A 251 -6.45 6.36 -13.23
C GLU A 251 -5.02 6.14 -12.72
N GLN A 252 -4.22 5.44 -13.52
CA GLN A 252 -2.78 5.33 -13.29
C GLN A 252 -2.10 6.67 -13.55
N GLY A 253 -1.04 6.95 -12.79
CA GLY A 253 -0.17 8.07 -13.09
C GLY A 253 0.75 7.78 -14.29
N PRO A 254 1.70 8.68 -14.58
CA PRO A 254 2.65 8.50 -15.66
C PRO A 254 3.45 7.19 -15.50
N VAL A 255 3.70 6.49 -16.60
CA VAL A 255 4.54 5.28 -16.59
C VAL A 255 5.99 5.68 -16.39
N THR A 256 6.65 5.09 -15.39
CA THR A 256 8.04 5.39 -15.03
C THR A 256 8.89 4.13 -14.91
N PRO A 257 10.23 4.24 -15.07
CA PRO A 257 11.14 3.17 -14.66
C PRO A 257 11.02 2.88 -13.16
N LYS A 258 11.40 1.67 -12.76
CA LYS A 258 11.47 1.30 -11.34
C LYS A 258 12.36 2.28 -10.57
N GLY A 259 11.87 2.76 -9.44
CA GLY A 259 12.58 3.73 -8.60
C GLY A 259 12.44 5.19 -9.03
N VAL A 260 11.64 5.48 -10.07
CA VAL A 260 11.23 6.85 -10.41
C VAL A 260 9.76 7.03 -10.06
N SER A 261 9.45 8.05 -9.26
CA SER A 261 8.08 8.48 -9.03
C SER A 261 7.74 9.66 -9.93
N ALA A 262 6.48 9.75 -10.35
CA ALA A 262 5.95 10.85 -11.16
C ALA A 262 4.62 11.38 -10.61
N ARG A 263 4.42 12.70 -10.61
CA ARG A 263 3.15 13.33 -10.20
C ARG A 263 2.79 14.49 -11.13
N THR A 264 1.59 14.45 -11.70
CA THR A 264 1.06 15.55 -12.52
C THR A 264 0.65 16.78 -11.70
N VAL A 265 1.20 17.95 -11.97
CA VAL A 265 0.88 19.19 -11.26
C VAL A 265 0.43 20.21 -12.30
N GLU A 266 -0.86 20.52 -12.36
CA GLU A 266 -1.44 21.50 -13.31
C GLU A 266 -0.94 21.33 -14.76
N GLY A 267 -1.00 20.10 -15.29
CA GLY A 267 -0.56 19.78 -16.67
C GLY A 267 0.97 19.60 -16.85
N ARG A 268 1.75 19.80 -15.80
CA ARG A 268 3.19 19.46 -15.72
C ARG A 268 3.37 18.09 -15.08
N THR A 269 4.54 17.49 -15.22
CA THR A 269 4.87 16.23 -14.53
C THR A 269 6.15 16.37 -13.73
N LEU A 270 6.06 16.27 -12.41
CA LEU A 270 7.20 16.18 -11.51
C LEU A 270 7.71 14.75 -11.52
N TYR A 271 8.97 14.54 -11.88
CA TYR A 271 9.68 13.28 -11.78
C TYR A 271 10.71 13.36 -10.65
N VAL A 272 10.77 12.32 -9.81
CA VAL A 272 11.78 12.18 -8.76
C VAL A 272 12.40 10.80 -8.87
N ASN A 273 13.71 10.73 -9.12
CA ASN A 273 14.48 9.51 -9.06
C ASN A 273 14.83 9.22 -7.60
N THR A 274 14.32 8.14 -7.02
CA THR A 274 14.58 7.75 -5.63
C THR A 274 15.71 6.71 -5.52
N THR A 275 16.51 6.55 -6.58
CA THR A 275 17.67 5.64 -6.62
C THR A 275 18.97 6.45 -6.76
N ASP A 276 20.09 5.81 -6.48
CA ASP A 276 21.43 6.37 -6.68
C ASP A 276 21.94 6.25 -8.13
N ALA A 277 21.28 5.43 -8.95
CA ALA A 277 21.61 5.21 -10.35
C ALA A 277 20.86 6.19 -11.28
N PRO A 278 21.44 6.57 -12.43
CA PRO A 278 20.73 7.35 -13.44
C PRO A 278 19.49 6.62 -13.99
N ALA A 279 18.42 7.37 -14.24
CA ALA A 279 17.17 6.86 -14.80
C ALA A 279 16.81 7.57 -16.11
N ASN A 280 16.30 6.79 -17.07
CA ASN A 280 15.92 7.27 -18.39
C ASN A 280 14.39 7.27 -18.53
N ILE A 281 13.81 8.43 -18.79
CA ILE A 281 12.35 8.63 -18.84
C ILE A 281 11.98 9.15 -20.23
N ALA A 282 10.99 8.51 -20.86
CA ALA A 282 10.41 9.00 -22.11
C ALA A 282 9.46 10.16 -21.80
N VAL A 283 9.64 11.28 -22.50
CA VAL A 283 8.78 12.47 -22.40
C VAL A 283 8.39 12.93 -23.79
N ALA A 284 7.25 13.62 -23.92
CA ALA A 284 6.82 14.13 -25.22
C ALA A 284 7.88 15.08 -25.82
N SER A 285 8.05 15.04 -27.14
CA SER A 285 8.96 15.93 -27.85
C SER A 285 8.60 17.41 -27.62
N GLY A 286 9.62 18.27 -27.47
CA GLY A 286 9.43 19.71 -27.25
C GLY A 286 9.15 20.12 -25.81
N ARG A 287 9.04 19.16 -24.88
CA ARG A 287 8.95 19.45 -23.45
C ARG A 287 10.28 19.91 -22.88
N LYS A 288 10.23 20.73 -21.83
CA LYS A 288 11.41 21.25 -21.13
C LYS A 288 11.29 21.00 -19.62
N ASP A 289 12.43 20.96 -18.93
CA ASP A 289 12.47 20.94 -17.47
C ASP A 289 12.54 22.37 -16.91
N ALA A 290 11.61 22.73 -16.04
CA ALA A 290 11.62 24.00 -15.33
C ALA A 290 12.81 24.14 -14.35
N LEU A 291 13.44 23.03 -13.96
CA LEU A 291 14.60 23.00 -13.06
C LEU A 291 15.94 22.96 -13.80
N GLY A 292 15.92 22.97 -15.14
CA GLY A 292 17.11 23.11 -15.98
C GLY A 292 17.79 21.81 -16.42
N THR A 293 17.24 20.63 -16.10
CA THR A 293 17.75 19.37 -16.65
C THR A 293 17.48 19.31 -18.16
N PRO A 294 18.51 19.06 -19.00
CA PRO A 294 18.31 18.97 -20.43
C PRO A 294 17.36 17.82 -20.80
N VAL A 295 16.39 18.11 -21.65
CA VAL A 295 15.54 17.12 -22.32
C VAL A 295 16.01 17.01 -23.77
N THR A 296 16.55 15.85 -24.15
CA THR A 296 17.15 15.66 -25.47
C THR A 296 16.36 14.63 -26.24
N ALA A 297 15.82 15.02 -27.42
CA ALA A 297 15.09 14.13 -28.32
C ALA A 297 13.97 13.31 -27.64
N GLY A 298 13.17 13.94 -26.77
CA GLY A 298 12.06 13.27 -26.07
C GLY A 298 12.50 12.36 -24.93
N LYS A 299 13.74 12.52 -24.44
CA LYS A 299 14.28 11.73 -23.33
C LYS A 299 14.80 12.65 -22.22
N LEU A 300 14.31 12.40 -21.01
CA LEU A 300 14.82 12.96 -19.77
C LEU A 300 15.75 11.93 -19.12
N THR A 301 17.00 12.33 -18.84
CA THR A 301 17.95 11.52 -18.06
C THR A 301 18.11 12.16 -16.70
N LEU A 302 17.54 11.56 -15.66
CA LEU A 302 17.74 12.01 -14.29
C LEU A 302 18.99 11.33 -13.71
N PRO A 303 19.92 12.07 -13.07
CA PRO A 303 20.94 11.45 -12.24
C PRO A 303 20.30 10.75 -11.03
N GLY A 304 21.10 10.00 -10.28
CA GLY A 304 20.69 9.50 -8.96
C GLY A 304 20.18 10.65 -8.08
N TYR A 305 19.07 10.43 -7.39
CA TYR A 305 18.38 11.44 -6.56
C TYR A 305 17.94 12.71 -7.31
N GLY A 306 17.95 12.67 -8.65
CA GLY A 306 17.56 13.79 -9.50
C GLY A 306 16.05 14.07 -9.50
N VAL A 307 15.71 15.33 -9.75
CA VAL A 307 14.34 15.83 -9.89
C VAL A 307 14.20 16.65 -11.16
N ALA A 308 13.05 16.57 -11.82
CA ALA A 308 12.69 17.45 -12.94
C ALA A 308 11.19 17.74 -12.92
N LEU A 309 10.80 18.94 -13.34
CA LEU A 309 9.40 19.32 -13.59
C LEU A 309 9.21 19.59 -15.07
N ILE A 310 8.58 18.63 -15.76
CA ILE A 310 8.43 18.64 -17.20
C ILE A 310 7.16 19.41 -17.61
N GLU A 311 7.35 20.50 -18.36
CA GLU A 311 6.30 21.38 -18.92
C GLU A 311 6.33 21.49 -20.45
#